data_AF-A0A8J2K5Q4-F1
#
_entry.id   AF-A0A8J2K5Q4-F1
#
_cell.length_a   1.000
_cell.length_b   1.000
_cell.length_c   1.000
_cell.angle_alpha   90.00
_cell.angle_beta   90.00
_cell.angle_gamma   90.00
#
_symmetry.space_group_name_H-M   'P 1'
#
loop_
_entity.id
_entity.type
_entity.pdbx_description
1 polymer ?
#
loop_
_entity_poly.entity_id
_entity_poly.type
_entity_poly.pdbx_seq_one_letter_code
_entity_poly.pdbx_strand_id
1 'polypeptide(L)'
;MSIWMARQFEQAFSNHMKVAYIVNANFVFTTVWNMMKPILGQNVYKVDIFGSNKDQWVPVLLKHFPRDQLSKRYGGTRHFKPVQVYG
;
A
#
# COMPACT_ATOMS: atom_id res chain seq x y z
N MET A 1 18.59 18.30 0.77
CA MET A 1 17.20 17.84 0.61
C MET A 1 16.31 18.83 1.36
N SER A 2 15.67 19.76 0.66
CA SER A 2 14.99 20.91 1.26
C SER A 2 13.64 20.53 1.86
N ILE A 3 13.33 21.08 3.04
CA ILE A 3 12.09 20.87 3.83
C ILE A 3 10.80 21.04 3.00
N TRP A 4 10.87 21.80 1.91
CA TRP A 4 9.78 22.00 0.95
C TRP A 4 9.35 20.73 0.20
N MET A 5 10.28 19.85 -0.16
CA MET A 5 9.94 18.59 -0.83
C MET A 5 9.16 17.65 0.09
N ALA A 6 9.54 17.58 1.37
CA ALA A 6 8.83 16.76 2.36
C ALA A 6 7.38 17.24 2.53
N ARG A 7 7.17 18.56 2.65
CA ARG A 7 5.83 19.15 2.77
C ARG A 7 4.96 18.95 1.54
N GLN A 8 5.55 19.04 0.34
CA GLN A 8 4.80 18.86 -0.90
C GLN A 8 4.40 17.39 -1.09
N PHE A 9 5.27 16.47 -0.71
CA PHE A 9 4.96 15.05 -0.62
C PHE A 9 3.84 14.78 0.40
N GLU A 10 3.94 15.34 1.61
CA GLU A 10 2.91 15.26 2.65
C GLU A 10 1.51 15.70 2.16
N GLN A 11 1.43 16.84 1.47
CA GLN A 11 0.16 17.38 0.96
C GLN A 11 -0.42 16.53 -0.18
N ALA A 12 0.43 16.12 -1.13
CA ALA A 12 0.00 15.24 -2.21
C ALA A 12 -0.49 13.89 -1.67
N PHE A 13 0.21 13.31 -0.69
CA PHE A 13 -0.20 12.09 -0.01
C PHE A 13 -1.51 12.28 0.75
N SER A 14 -1.69 13.38 1.47
CA SER A 14 -2.91 13.65 2.24
C SER A 14 -4.16 13.72 1.35
N ASN A 15 -4.04 14.38 0.20
CA ASN A 15 -5.17 14.67 -0.69
C ASN A 15 -5.53 13.50 -1.62
N HIS A 16 -4.56 12.69 -2.05
CA HIS A 16 -4.79 11.61 -3.01
C HIS A 16 -4.87 10.21 -2.37
N MET A 17 -4.33 10.02 -1.17
CA MET A 17 -4.33 8.71 -0.51
C MET A 17 -5.55 8.54 0.40
N LYS A 18 -6.44 7.63 0.01
CA LYS A 18 -7.61 7.22 0.81
C LYS A 18 -7.23 6.15 1.85
N VAL A 19 -6.51 5.12 1.42
CA VAL A 19 -5.97 4.06 2.30
C VAL A 19 -4.77 3.40 1.61
N ALA A 20 -3.79 2.93 2.38
CA ALA A 20 -2.67 2.15 1.87
C ALA A 20 -2.51 0.85 2.67
N TYR A 21 -2.45 -0.27 1.96
CA TYR A 21 -2.25 -1.58 2.56
C TYR A 21 -0.87 -2.10 2.21
N ILE A 22 -0.05 -2.33 3.23
CA ILE A 22 1.28 -2.91 3.08
C ILE A 22 1.19 -4.36 3.52
N VAL A 23 1.32 -5.29 2.56
CA VAL A 23 1.20 -6.73 2.81
C VAL A 23 2.55 -7.41 2.69
N ASN A 24 2.72 -8.53 3.41
CA ASN A 24 3.98 -9.27 3.46
C ASN A 24 5.15 -8.41 3.98
N ALA A 25 4.87 -7.54 4.96
CA ALA A 25 5.89 -6.76 5.64
C ALA A 25 6.73 -7.69 6.55
N ASN A 26 8.05 -7.65 6.39
CA ASN A 26 8.98 -8.32 7.28
C ASN A 26 9.37 -7.39 8.45
N PHE A 27 10.14 -7.90 9.42
CA PHE A 27 10.56 -7.12 10.59
C PHE A 27 11.29 -5.81 10.21
N VAL A 28 12.10 -5.83 9.15
CA VAL A 28 12.84 -4.65 8.65
C VAL A 28 11.88 -3.53 8.22
N PHE A 29 10.70 -3.88 7.71
CA PHE A 29 9.70 -2.91 7.30
C PHE A 29 9.24 -2.03 8.48
N THR A 30 9.15 -2.57 9.69
CA THR A 30 8.76 -1.79 10.87
C THR A 30 9.77 -0.70 11.21
N THR A 31 11.07 -0.97 11.03
CA THR A 31 12.14 0.01 11.20
C THR A 31 12.02 1.15 10.20
N VAL A 32 11.84 0.82 8.90
CA VAL A 32 11.65 1.83 7.85
C VAL A 32 10.36 2.62 8.07
N TRP A 33 9.28 1.94 8.50
CA TRP A 33 8.01 2.58 8.82
C TRP A 33 8.14 3.62 9.92
N ASN A 34 8.90 3.32 10.98
CA ASN A 34 9.15 4.27 12.05
C ASN A 34 9.91 5.52 11.57
N MET A 35 10.77 5.39 10.56
CA MET A 35 11.44 6.53 9.93
C MET A 35 10.50 7.34 9.02
N MET A 36 9.49 6.69 8.40
CA MET A 36 8.52 7.38 7.54
C MET A 36 7.36 8.02 8.31
N LYS A 37 7.02 7.55 9.51
CA LYS A 37 5.99 8.15 10.38
C LYS A 37 6.07 9.68 10.49
N PRO A 38 7.24 10.30 10.78
CA PRO A 38 7.32 11.76 10.86
C PRO A 38 7.04 12.47 9.53
N ILE A 39 7.28 11.81 8.39
CA ILE A 39 6.99 12.33 7.04
C ILE A 39 5.50 12.16 6.72
N LEU A 40 4.82 11.15 7.26
CA LEU A 40 3.38 10.96 7.03
C LEU A 40 2.54 11.77 8.02
N GLY A 41 3.11 12.15 9.17
CA GLY A 41 2.47 12.99 10.18
C GLY A 41 1.12 12.42 10.60
N GLN A 42 0.05 13.18 10.34
CA GLN A 42 -1.31 12.73 10.65
C GLN A 42 -1.82 11.62 9.73
N ASN A 43 -1.28 11.43 8.52
CA ASN A 43 -1.77 10.43 7.57
C ASN A 43 -1.34 8.99 7.87
N VAL A 44 -0.58 8.76 8.95
CA VAL A 44 -0.13 7.44 9.39
C VAL A 44 -1.30 6.49 9.64
N TYR A 45 -2.46 6.99 10.10
CA TYR A 45 -3.65 6.16 10.33
C TYR A 45 -4.26 5.57 9.05
N LYS A 46 -3.94 6.12 7.89
CA LYS A 46 -4.44 5.62 6.59
C LYS A 46 -3.66 4.40 6.10
N VAL A 47 -2.59 4.00 6.80
CA VAL A 47 -1.70 2.94 6.37
C VAL A 47 -1.80 1.76 7.33
N ASP A 48 -2.29 0.64 6.81
CA ASP A 48 -2.38 -0.62 7.51
C ASP A 48 -1.25 -1.55 7.05
N ILE A 49 -0.47 -2.03 8.01
CA ILE A 49 0.67 -2.92 7.77
C ILE A 49 0.31 -4.32 8.24
N PHE A 50 0.36 -5.26 7.30
CA PHE A 50 0.15 -6.67 7.53
C PHE A 50 1.42 -7.47 7.30
N GLY A 51 1.63 -8.46 8.15
CA GLY A 51 2.73 -9.41 8.01
C GLY A 51 2.54 -10.39 6.86
N SER A 52 3.28 -11.49 6.89
CA SER A 52 3.23 -12.54 5.87
C SER A 52 1.97 -13.40 5.89
N ASN A 53 1.13 -13.29 6.94
CA ASN A 53 -0.08 -14.10 7.07
C ASN A 53 -1.19 -13.62 6.13
N LYS A 54 -1.41 -14.36 5.04
CA LYS A 54 -2.42 -14.04 4.01
C LYS A 54 -3.84 -14.02 4.52
N ASP A 55 -4.16 -14.87 5.49
CA ASP A 55 -5.53 -15.00 6.00
C ASP A 55 -5.96 -13.77 6.79
N GLN A 56 -5.00 -12.98 7.28
CA GLN A 56 -5.28 -11.72 7.98
C GLN A 56 -5.53 -10.56 7.01
N TRP A 57 -4.73 -10.45 5.95
CA TRP A 57 -4.79 -9.28 5.06
C TRP A 57 -5.68 -9.45 3.84
N VAL A 58 -5.80 -10.67 3.29
CA VAL A 58 -6.65 -10.91 2.12
C VAL A 58 -8.11 -10.50 2.38
N PRO A 59 -8.75 -10.86 3.51
CA PRO A 59 -10.13 -10.44 3.76
C PRO A 59 -10.28 -8.93 3.88
N VAL A 60 -9.29 -8.22 4.43
CA VAL A 60 -9.30 -6.75 4.56
C VAL A 60 -9.21 -6.10 3.18
N LEU A 61 -8.30 -6.58 2.33
CA LEU A 61 -8.20 -6.11 0.94
C LEU A 61 -9.51 -6.36 0.18
N LEU A 62 -10.12 -7.53 0.35
CA LEU A 62 -11.38 -7.88 -0.32
C LEU A 62 -12.60 -7.09 0.16
N LYS A 63 -12.55 -6.45 1.34
CA LYS A 63 -13.60 -5.49 1.77
C LYS A 63 -13.57 -4.21 0.96
N HIS A 64 -12.39 -3.78 0.51
CA HIS A 64 -12.20 -2.50 -0.18
C HIS A 64 -12.06 -2.65 -1.69
N PHE A 65 -11.57 -3.79 -2.15
CA PHE A 65 -11.34 -4.08 -3.55
C PHE A 65 -12.11 -5.34 -3.94
N PRO A 66 -12.91 -5.30 -5.01
CA PRO A 66 -13.64 -6.47 -5.45
C PRO A 66 -12.68 -7.52 -6.04
N ARG A 67 -13.03 -8.80 -5.87
CA ARG A 67 -12.14 -9.95 -6.18
C ARG A 67 -11.65 -9.97 -7.63
N ASP A 68 -12.50 -9.56 -8.55
CA ASP A 68 -12.26 -9.47 -9.99
C ASP A 68 -11.21 -8.42 -10.37
N GLN A 69 -10.94 -7.45 -9.50
CA GLN A 69 -9.94 -6.41 -9.73
C GLN A 69 -8.55 -6.77 -9.18
N LEU A 70 -8.50 -7.65 -8.19
CA LEU A 70 -7.27 -8.11 -7.53
C LEU A 70 -6.65 -9.31 -8.25
N SER A 71 -5.32 -9.33 -8.35
CA SER A 71 -4.59 -10.50 -8.85
C SER A 71 -4.73 -11.69 -7.89
N LYS A 72 -4.63 -12.92 -8.43
CA LYS A 72 -4.56 -14.17 -7.62
C LYS A 72 -3.51 -14.11 -6.51
N ARG A 73 -2.39 -13.41 -6.72
CA ARG A 73 -1.34 -13.25 -5.70
C ARG A 73 -1.85 -12.55 -4.43
N TYR A 74 -2.84 -11.67 -4.56
CA TYR A 74 -3.44 -10.89 -3.48
C TYR A 74 -4.83 -11.41 -3.05
N GLY A 75 -5.19 -12.64 -3.45
CA GLY A 75 -6.47 -13.26 -3.07
C GLY A 75 -7.66 -12.90 -3.97
N GLY A 76 -7.42 -12.23 -5.10
CA GLY A 76 -8.44 -11.98 -6.12
C GLY A 76 -8.46 -13.05 -7.23
N THR A 77 -9.22 -12.80 -8.28
CA THR A 77 -9.42 -13.69 -9.43
C THR A 77 -8.92 -13.09 -10.75
N ARG A 78 -8.41 -11.86 -10.73
CA ARG A 78 -7.94 -11.17 -11.94
C ARG A 78 -6.73 -11.88 -12.54
N HIS A 79 -6.89 -12.31 -13.78
CA HIS A 79 -5.80 -12.76 -14.63
C HIS A 79 -5.27 -11.56 -15.43
N PHE A 80 -4.05 -11.12 -15.12
CA PHE A 80 -3.36 -10.17 -15.99
C PHE A 80 -3.01 -10.87 -17.30
N LYS A 81 -3.56 -10.39 -18.41
CA LYS A 81 -3.01 -10.72 -19.72
C LYS A 81 -1.71 -9.93 -19.88
N PRO A 82 -0.57 -10.56 -20.21
CA PRO A 82 0.63 -9.80 -20.53
C PRO A 82 0.31 -8.89 -21.71
N VAL A 83 0.69 -7.61 -21.61
CA VAL A 83 0.55 -6.66 -22.72
C VAL A 83 1.40 -7.20 -23.88
N GLN A 84 0.76 -7.61 -24.97
CA GLN A 84 1.47 -7.97 -26.20
C GLN A 84 2.04 -6.68 -26.78
N VAL A 85 3.34 -6.48 -26.61
CA VAL A 85 4.06 -5.41 -27.31
C VAL A 85 4.13 -5.86 -28.77
N TYR A 86 3.34 -5.24 -29.65
CA TYR A 86 3.50 -5.42 -31.08
C TYR A 86 4.88 -4.87 -31.45
N GLY A 87 5.77 -5.79 -31.87
CA GLY A 87 7.05 -5.45 -32.48
C GLY A 87 6.90 -4.97 -33.91
#